data_AF-A0A0C1NLZ8-F1
#
_entry.id   AF-A0A0C1NLZ8-F1
#
_cell.length_a   1.000
_cell.length_b   1.000
_cell.length_c   1.000
_cell.angle_alpha   90.00
_cell.angle_beta   90.00
_cell.angle_gamma   90.00
#
_symmetry.space_group_name_H-M   'P 1'
#
loop_
_entity.id
_entity.type
_entity.pdbx_description
1 polymer ?
#
loop_
_entity_poly.entity_id
_entity_poly.type
_entity_poly.pdbx_seq_one_letter_code
_entity_poly.pdbx_strand_id
1 'polypeptide(L)'
;SLAEKIFGDLYDRRYRLRSDEEIIEDIKFRQAIVNNKNGYTEQEILELINTPKEELFRISPEDFHKFEQWKHNQSQMAQQVVQEEYKELVTPQELLTRLCIYSPEMLELARRRFRGTRIYEYLRYIPHDFAEYPYVEAIIRRAKNNIIAYLSQTDGYNCDRWYEQSTTVIGGITKNDRPITIVVRPSDRGQVILFYKEEFDALEYPETELWVDNDIRQEIITLGRVLKNTGINRIPL
;
A
#
# COMPACT_ATOMS: atom_id res chain seq x y z
N SER A 1 36.26 28.30 -28.72
CA SER A 1 35.22 29.33 -28.47
C SER A 1 35.72 30.70 -28.93
N LEU A 2 34.90 31.77 -28.93
CA LEU A 2 35.38 33.13 -29.26
C LEU A 2 36.50 33.59 -28.30
N ALA A 3 36.39 33.22 -27.02
CA ALA A 3 37.39 33.52 -26.00
C ALA A 3 38.75 32.83 -26.26
N GLU A 4 38.75 31.60 -26.76
CA GLU A 4 39.96 30.84 -27.12
C GLU A 4 40.74 31.49 -28.27
N LYS A 5 40.02 32.11 -29.24
CA LYS A 5 40.64 32.85 -30.34
C LYS A 5 41.25 34.18 -29.92
N ILE A 6 40.71 34.81 -28.87
CA ILE A 6 41.12 36.15 -28.42
C ILE A 6 42.19 36.08 -27.32
N PHE A 7 42.12 35.06 -26.45
CA PHE A 7 42.99 34.92 -25.28
C PHE A 7 43.63 33.54 -25.20
N GLY A 8 44.22 33.04 -26.30
CA GLY A 8 44.73 31.66 -26.40
C GLY A 8 45.57 31.21 -25.20
N ASP A 9 46.63 31.96 -24.88
CA ASP A 9 47.55 31.63 -23.78
C ASP A 9 46.87 31.62 -22.39
N LEU A 10 45.88 32.51 -22.19
CA LEU A 10 45.14 32.60 -20.94
C LEU A 10 44.04 31.53 -20.85
N TYR A 11 43.45 31.17 -21.99
CA TYR A 11 42.39 30.17 -22.11
C TYR A 11 42.90 28.77 -21.79
N ASP A 12 44.11 28.44 -22.22
CA ASP A 12 44.78 27.17 -21.89
C ASP A 12 45.19 27.08 -20.41
N ARG A 13 45.39 28.23 -19.76
CA ARG A 13 45.75 28.33 -18.34
C ARG A 13 44.61 28.84 -17.46
N ARG A 14 43.36 28.80 -17.96
CA ARG A 14 42.19 29.38 -17.26
C ARG A 14 41.93 28.79 -15.88
N TYR A 15 42.41 27.56 -15.62
CA TYR A 15 42.35 26.94 -14.29
C TYR A 15 43.14 27.73 -13.23
N ARG A 16 44.14 28.55 -13.61
CA ARG A 16 44.92 29.40 -12.69
C ARG A 16 44.18 30.68 -12.29
N LEU A 17 43.03 30.97 -12.91
CA LEU A 17 42.20 32.13 -12.59
C LEU A 17 41.12 31.82 -11.55
N ARG A 18 41.04 30.56 -11.11
CA ARG A 18 40.12 30.09 -10.07
C ARG A 18 40.90 29.80 -8.81
N SER A 19 40.30 30.05 -7.66
CA SER A 19 40.86 29.64 -6.37
C SER A 19 40.86 28.12 -6.23
N ASP A 20 41.73 27.61 -5.37
CA ASP A 20 41.79 26.16 -5.11
C ASP A 20 40.46 25.66 -4.51
N GLU A 21 39.78 26.46 -3.68
CA GLU A 21 38.44 26.15 -3.18
C GLU A 21 37.41 25.98 -4.32
N GLU A 22 37.35 26.92 -5.27
CA GLU A 22 36.40 26.87 -6.40
C GLU A 22 36.65 25.66 -7.31
N ILE A 23 37.90 25.25 -7.47
CA ILE A 23 38.27 24.06 -8.25
C ILE A 23 37.80 22.80 -7.51
N ILE A 24 38.01 22.73 -6.19
CA ILE A 24 37.59 21.59 -5.36
C ILE A 24 36.06 21.46 -5.35
N GLU A 25 35.32 22.57 -5.26
CA GLU A 25 33.86 22.55 -5.29
C GLU A 25 33.30 22.06 -6.63
N ASP A 26 33.86 22.51 -7.75
CA ASP A 26 33.46 22.06 -9.09
C ASP A 26 33.75 20.56 -9.30
N ILE A 27 34.88 20.05 -8.79
CA ILE A 27 35.18 18.61 -8.81
C ILE A 27 34.19 17.81 -7.97
N LYS A 28 33.89 18.26 -6.74
CA LYS A 28 32.90 17.60 -5.86
C LYS A 28 31.50 17.61 -6.48
N PHE A 29 31.12 18.73 -7.10
CA PHE A 29 29.84 18.88 -7.78
C PHE A 29 29.70 17.92 -8.97
N ARG A 30 30.72 17.81 -9.83
CA ARG A 30 30.71 16.84 -10.94
C ARG A 30 30.70 15.40 -10.45
N GLN A 31 31.43 15.07 -9.39
CA GLN A 31 31.37 13.75 -8.76
C GLN A 31 29.98 13.44 -8.19
N ALA A 32 29.26 14.44 -7.66
CA ALA A 32 27.90 14.28 -7.18
C ALA A 32 26.90 14.06 -8.33
N ILE A 33 27.08 14.73 -9.47
CA ILE A 33 26.27 14.51 -10.68
C ILE A 33 26.47 13.08 -11.22
N VAL A 34 27.72 12.64 -11.38
CA VAL A 34 28.05 11.31 -11.92
C VAL A 34 27.52 10.18 -11.01
N ASN A 35 27.43 10.42 -9.71
CA ASN A 35 26.93 9.45 -8.73
C ASN A 35 25.45 9.63 -8.36
N ASN A 36 24.68 10.41 -9.12
CA ASN A 36 23.28 10.68 -8.82
C ASN A 36 22.40 9.43 -8.96
N LYS A 37 21.84 8.95 -7.84
CA LYS A 37 20.95 7.78 -7.78
C LYS A 37 19.57 8.01 -8.40
N ASN A 38 19.22 9.26 -8.71
CA ASN A 38 17.89 9.64 -9.20
C ASN A 38 17.76 9.54 -10.73
N GLY A 39 18.80 9.12 -11.45
CA GLY A 39 18.74 8.80 -12.88
C GLY A 39 18.76 9.99 -13.84
N TYR A 40 18.85 11.22 -13.35
CA TYR A 40 18.98 12.41 -14.19
C TYR A 40 20.36 12.50 -14.84
N THR A 41 20.38 12.87 -16.12
CA THR A 41 21.59 13.12 -16.89
C THR A 41 22.23 14.46 -16.49
N GLU A 42 23.52 14.61 -16.79
CA GLU A 42 24.27 15.83 -16.50
C GLU A 42 23.65 17.07 -17.19
N GLN A 43 23.11 16.89 -18.40
CA GLN A 43 22.44 17.97 -19.14
C GLN A 43 21.15 18.42 -18.44
N GLU A 44 20.31 17.49 -17.98
CA GLU A 44 19.05 17.81 -17.29
C GLU A 44 19.30 18.53 -15.96
N ILE A 45 20.35 18.14 -15.23
CA ILE A 45 20.71 18.78 -13.96
C ILE A 45 21.22 20.21 -14.22
N LEU A 46 22.03 20.40 -15.25
CA LEU A 46 22.52 21.72 -15.64
C LEU A 46 21.39 22.63 -16.12
N GLU A 47 20.40 22.10 -16.86
CA GLU A 47 19.21 22.86 -17.26
C GLU A 47 18.39 23.29 -16.04
N LEU A 48 18.16 22.40 -15.07
CA LEU A 48 17.44 22.72 -13.84
C LEU A 48 18.14 23.78 -12.98
N ILE A 49 19.46 23.72 -12.87
CA ILE A 49 20.25 24.69 -12.10
C ILE A 49 20.23 26.07 -12.76
N ASN A 50 20.21 26.11 -14.09
CA ASN A 50 20.18 27.35 -14.85
C ASN A 50 18.75 27.88 -15.07
N THR A 51 17.72 27.13 -14.68
CA THR A 51 16.32 27.56 -14.76
C THR A 51 16.02 28.54 -13.61
N PRO A 52 15.53 29.76 -13.90
CA PRO A 52 15.14 30.72 -12.87
C PRO A 52 14.13 30.12 -11.89
N LYS A 53 14.27 30.42 -10.59
CA LYS A 53 13.39 29.85 -9.55
C LYS A 53 11.91 30.14 -9.78
N GLU A 54 11.61 31.24 -10.46
CA GLU A 54 10.26 31.70 -10.79
C GLU A 54 9.60 30.84 -11.88
N GLU A 55 10.38 30.13 -12.69
CA GLU A 55 9.90 29.19 -13.71
C GLU A 55 9.74 27.77 -13.17
N LEU A 56 10.51 27.38 -12.15
CA LEU A 56 10.40 26.07 -11.48
C LEU A 56 9.01 25.82 -10.85
N PHE A 57 8.23 26.87 -10.57
CA PHE A 57 6.89 26.78 -9.98
C PHE A 57 5.74 27.01 -10.98
N ARG A 58 6.04 27.27 -12.25
CA ARG A 58 5.01 27.38 -13.29
C ARG A 58 4.79 25.99 -13.87
N ILE A 59 3.75 25.31 -13.39
CA ILE A 59 3.29 24.07 -14.04
C ILE A 59 2.96 24.45 -15.49
N SER A 60 3.76 23.97 -16.44
CA SER A 60 3.49 24.20 -17.85
C SER A 60 2.16 23.51 -18.20
N PRO A 61 1.38 24.03 -19.16
CA PRO A 61 0.16 23.35 -19.62
C PRO A 61 0.42 21.90 -20.03
N GLU A 62 1.62 21.60 -20.53
CA GLU A 62 2.06 20.26 -20.91
C GLU A 62 2.31 19.35 -19.69
N ASP A 63 2.89 19.87 -18.60
CA ASP A 63 3.07 19.11 -17.36
C ASP A 63 1.75 18.87 -16.63
N PHE A 64 0.85 19.85 -16.67
CA PHE A 64 -0.52 19.66 -16.20
C PHE A 64 -1.25 18.60 -17.03
N HIS A 65 -1.05 18.60 -18.36
CA HIS A 65 -1.65 17.61 -19.23
C HIS A 65 -1.04 16.21 -19.03
N LYS A 66 0.28 16.10 -18.81
CA LYS A 66 0.93 14.83 -18.41
C LYS A 66 0.42 14.34 -17.06
N PHE A 67 0.19 15.23 -16.10
CA PHE A 67 -0.37 14.88 -14.80
C PHE A 67 -1.84 14.42 -14.90
N GLU A 68 -2.66 15.10 -15.69
CA GLU A 68 -4.05 14.68 -15.95
C GLU A 68 -4.12 13.39 -16.78
N GLN A 69 -3.23 13.21 -17.76
CA GLN A 69 -3.06 11.93 -18.46
C GLN A 69 -2.57 10.83 -17.52
N TRP A 70 -1.66 11.12 -16.58
CA TRP A 70 -1.22 10.17 -15.58
C TRP A 70 -2.35 9.78 -14.61
N LYS A 71 -3.16 10.73 -14.14
CA LYS A 71 -4.38 10.45 -13.37
C LYS A 71 -5.38 9.64 -14.18
N HIS A 72 -5.56 9.97 -15.45
CA HIS A 72 -6.46 9.27 -16.36
C HIS A 72 -5.97 7.84 -16.62
N ASN A 73 -4.66 7.64 -16.81
CA ASN A 73 -4.04 6.33 -17.00
C ASN A 73 -4.05 5.50 -15.71
N GLN A 74 -3.84 6.11 -14.53
CA GLN A 74 -4.07 5.46 -13.23
C GLN A 74 -5.53 5.02 -13.09
N SER A 75 -6.47 5.87 -13.50
CA SER A 75 -7.90 5.58 -13.49
C SER A 75 -8.28 4.48 -14.49
N GLN A 76 -7.66 4.45 -15.67
CA GLN A 76 -7.89 3.43 -16.71
C GLN A 76 -7.21 2.10 -16.39
N MET A 77 -6.00 2.10 -15.82
CA MET A 77 -5.34 0.88 -15.33
C MET A 77 -6.07 0.33 -14.11
N ALA A 78 -6.51 1.20 -13.19
CA ALA A 78 -7.42 0.79 -12.12
C ALA A 78 -8.74 0.26 -12.69
N GLN A 79 -9.33 0.90 -13.71
CA GLN A 79 -10.56 0.42 -14.35
C GLN A 79 -10.37 -0.89 -15.13
N GLN A 80 -9.22 -1.15 -15.76
CA GLN A 80 -8.94 -2.40 -16.46
C GLN A 80 -8.68 -3.55 -15.49
N VAL A 81 -7.90 -3.33 -14.42
CA VAL A 81 -7.75 -4.30 -13.31
C VAL A 81 -9.11 -4.52 -12.61
N VAL A 82 -9.94 -3.48 -12.48
CA VAL A 82 -11.30 -3.54 -11.91
C VAL A 82 -12.37 -4.06 -12.89
N GLN A 83 -12.07 -4.20 -14.18
CA GLN A 83 -12.99 -4.78 -15.17
C GLN A 83 -12.81 -6.29 -15.31
N GLU A 84 -11.59 -6.82 -15.19
CA GLU A 84 -11.35 -8.26 -15.28
C GLU A 84 -11.68 -9.02 -13.97
N GLU A 85 -11.58 -8.38 -12.81
CA GLU A 85 -11.74 -9.04 -11.50
C GLU A 85 -13.22 -9.12 -10.99
N TYR A 86 -14.21 -8.58 -11.72
CA TYR A 86 -15.54 -8.30 -11.13
C TYR A 86 -16.76 -8.67 -11.99
N LYS A 87 -16.78 -9.90 -12.52
CA LYS A 87 -17.99 -10.51 -13.12
C LYS A 87 -18.83 -11.34 -12.14
N GLU A 88 -18.46 -11.42 -10.86
CA GLU A 88 -19.19 -12.21 -9.87
C GLU A 88 -20.38 -11.46 -9.27
N LEU A 89 -21.56 -12.07 -9.41
CA LEU A 89 -22.74 -11.77 -8.60
C LEU A 89 -22.41 -12.15 -7.15
N VAL A 90 -21.88 -11.23 -6.36
CA VAL A 90 -21.65 -11.46 -4.93
C VAL A 90 -22.99 -11.46 -4.20
N THR A 91 -23.34 -12.59 -3.58
CA THR A 91 -24.57 -12.67 -2.77
C THR A 91 -24.44 -11.79 -1.52
N PRO A 92 -25.54 -11.26 -0.93
CA PRO A 92 -25.47 -10.50 0.31
C PRO A 92 -24.73 -11.25 1.43
N GLN A 93 -25.03 -12.53 1.64
CA GLN A 93 -24.36 -13.37 2.64
C GLN A 93 -22.85 -13.45 2.41
N GLU A 94 -22.43 -13.62 1.14
CA GLU A 94 -21.03 -13.67 0.77
C GLU A 94 -20.32 -12.34 1.01
N LEU A 95 -20.93 -11.22 0.62
CA LEU A 95 -20.36 -9.89 0.87
C LEU A 95 -20.18 -9.62 2.37
N LEU A 96 -21.20 -9.94 3.19
CA LEU A 96 -21.10 -9.80 4.64
C LEU A 96 -20.02 -10.71 5.22
N THR A 97 -19.85 -11.93 4.69
CA THR A 97 -18.75 -12.83 5.09
C THR A 97 -17.38 -12.23 4.73
N ARG A 98 -17.22 -11.77 3.49
CA ARG A 98 -15.99 -11.14 2.98
C ARG A 98 -15.61 -9.88 3.75
N LEU A 99 -16.57 -9.20 4.40
CA LEU A 99 -16.38 -8.01 5.24
C LEU A 99 -16.38 -8.31 6.75
N CYS A 100 -16.78 -9.51 7.17
CA CYS A 100 -17.05 -9.90 8.55
C CYS A 100 -18.14 -9.04 9.23
N ILE A 101 -19.23 -8.72 8.54
CA ILE A 101 -20.37 -7.97 9.09
C ILE A 101 -21.39 -8.96 9.65
N TYR A 102 -21.46 -9.06 10.98
CA TYR A 102 -22.30 -10.01 11.71
C TYR A 102 -23.42 -9.33 12.51
N SER A 103 -23.66 -8.04 12.32
CA SER A 103 -24.74 -7.33 13.01
C SER A 103 -25.32 -6.18 12.18
N PRO A 104 -26.54 -5.72 12.51
CA PRO A 104 -27.14 -4.56 11.86
C PRO A 104 -26.36 -3.26 12.09
N GLU A 105 -25.74 -3.10 13.26
CA GLU A 105 -24.89 -1.95 13.59
C GLU A 105 -23.65 -1.90 12.70
N MET A 106 -22.99 -3.04 12.51
CA MET A 106 -21.83 -3.14 11.65
C MET A 106 -22.19 -2.92 10.17
N LEU A 107 -23.39 -3.33 9.73
CA LEU A 107 -23.89 -3.03 8.38
C LEU A 107 -24.01 -1.51 8.16
N GLU A 108 -24.57 -0.79 9.12
CA GLU A 108 -24.71 0.66 9.02
C GLU A 108 -23.35 1.38 9.03
N LEU A 109 -22.41 0.91 9.85
CA LEU A 109 -21.02 1.40 9.83
C LEU A 109 -20.37 1.17 8.46
N ALA A 110 -20.53 -0.03 7.89
CA ALA A 110 -20.00 -0.37 6.57
C ALA A 110 -20.60 0.51 5.47
N ARG A 111 -21.91 0.78 5.50
CA ARG A 111 -22.57 1.69 4.55
C ARG A 111 -21.98 3.09 4.57
N ARG A 112 -21.69 3.61 5.77
CA ARG A 112 -21.03 4.92 5.92
C ARG A 112 -19.62 4.89 5.36
N ARG A 113 -18.84 3.85 5.72
CA ARG A 113 -17.43 3.70 5.33
C ARG A 113 -17.22 3.51 3.83
N PHE A 114 -18.12 2.80 3.17
CA PHE A 114 -18.03 2.47 1.75
C PHE A 114 -18.85 3.40 0.85
N ARG A 115 -19.47 4.47 1.40
CA ARG A 115 -20.31 5.40 0.63
C ARG A 115 -19.61 5.87 -0.64
N GLY A 116 -20.31 5.82 -1.77
CA GLY A 116 -19.78 6.22 -3.08
C GLY A 116 -18.87 5.18 -3.75
N THR A 117 -18.63 4.03 -3.12
CA THR A 117 -17.94 2.90 -3.74
C THR A 117 -18.93 1.86 -4.26
N ARG A 118 -18.46 0.95 -5.13
CA ARG A 118 -19.30 -0.14 -5.64
C ARG A 118 -19.75 -1.11 -4.53
N ILE A 119 -18.98 -1.28 -3.45
CA ILE A 119 -19.38 -2.08 -2.28
C ILE A 119 -20.65 -1.52 -1.65
N TYR A 120 -20.76 -0.19 -1.54
CA TYR A 120 -21.95 0.46 -1.00
C TYR A 120 -23.21 0.18 -1.82
N GLU A 121 -23.08 0.11 -3.16
CA GLU A 121 -24.21 -0.20 -4.04
C GLU A 121 -24.81 -1.58 -3.74
N TYR A 122 -24.04 -2.54 -3.22
CA TYR A 122 -24.57 -3.82 -2.73
C TYR A 122 -25.09 -3.70 -1.30
N LEU A 123 -24.31 -3.09 -0.39
CA LEU A 123 -24.67 -2.98 1.03
C LEU A 123 -25.99 -2.22 1.27
N ARG A 124 -26.34 -1.25 0.42
CA ARG A 124 -27.57 -0.45 0.58
C ARG A 124 -28.85 -1.27 0.41
N TYR A 125 -28.80 -2.41 -0.28
CA TYR A 125 -29.96 -3.27 -0.52
C TYR A 125 -30.11 -4.41 0.50
N ILE A 126 -29.12 -4.61 1.37
CA ILE A 126 -29.21 -5.62 2.43
C ILE A 126 -30.15 -5.10 3.52
N PRO A 127 -31.22 -5.82 3.89
CA PRO A 127 -32.14 -5.35 4.93
C PRO A 127 -31.46 -5.32 6.30
N HIS A 128 -31.98 -4.48 7.21
CA HIS A 128 -31.39 -4.31 8.54
C HIS A 128 -31.54 -5.55 9.43
N ASP A 129 -32.57 -6.36 9.18
CA ASP A 129 -32.93 -7.60 9.87
C ASP A 129 -32.51 -8.84 9.08
N PHE A 130 -31.41 -8.73 8.32
CA PHE A 130 -30.93 -9.81 7.48
C PHE A 130 -30.64 -11.09 8.29
N ALA A 131 -31.27 -12.20 7.93
CA ALA A 131 -31.28 -13.43 8.72
C ALA A 131 -29.92 -14.14 8.81
N GLU A 132 -28.94 -13.78 7.97
CA GLU A 132 -27.65 -14.46 7.85
C GLU A 132 -26.56 -13.93 8.81
N TYR A 133 -26.86 -12.92 9.64
CA TYR A 133 -25.88 -12.43 10.62
C TYR A 133 -25.31 -13.54 11.53
N PRO A 134 -26.12 -14.48 12.07
CA PRO A 134 -25.59 -15.59 12.88
C PRO A 134 -24.67 -16.52 12.09
N TYR A 135 -24.91 -16.69 10.79
CA TYR A 135 -24.02 -17.45 9.92
C TYR A 135 -22.66 -16.76 9.81
N VAL A 136 -22.63 -15.46 9.54
CA VAL A 136 -21.37 -14.70 9.45
C VAL A 136 -20.61 -14.74 10.77
N GLU A 137 -21.31 -14.58 11.89
CA GLU A 137 -20.70 -14.69 13.23
C GLU A 137 -20.07 -16.07 13.47
N ALA A 138 -20.77 -17.14 13.06
CA ALA A 138 -20.27 -18.50 13.18
C ALA A 138 -19.00 -18.73 12.35
N ILE A 139 -18.94 -18.19 11.13
CA ILE A 139 -17.76 -18.27 10.26
C ILE A 139 -16.57 -17.51 10.88
N ILE A 140 -16.78 -16.30 11.43
CA ILE A 140 -15.73 -15.54 12.13
C ILE A 140 -15.19 -16.35 13.32
N ARG A 141 -16.08 -16.93 14.13
CA ARG A 141 -15.71 -17.74 15.29
C ARG A 141 -14.94 -18.99 14.88
N ARG A 142 -15.38 -19.67 13.81
CA ARG A 142 -14.68 -20.83 13.26
C ARG A 142 -13.27 -20.47 12.82
N ALA A 143 -13.12 -19.38 12.06
CA ALA A 143 -11.81 -18.92 11.60
C ALA A 143 -10.84 -18.66 12.77
N LYS A 144 -11.29 -17.95 13.82
CA LYS A 144 -10.50 -17.72 15.03
C LYS A 144 -10.05 -19.02 15.67
N ASN A 145 -10.97 -19.94 15.91
CA ASN A 145 -10.69 -21.21 16.56
C ASN A 145 -9.71 -22.07 15.74
N ASN A 146 -9.92 -22.16 14.43
CA ASN A 146 -9.07 -22.93 13.53
C ASN A 146 -7.64 -22.37 13.50
N ILE A 147 -7.50 -21.04 13.38
CA ILE A 147 -6.18 -20.39 13.38
C ILE A 147 -5.48 -20.60 14.72
N ILE A 148 -6.16 -20.40 15.86
CA ILE A 148 -5.56 -20.65 17.18
C ILE A 148 -5.14 -22.11 17.33
N ALA A 149 -5.99 -23.06 16.91
CA ALA A 149 -5.67 -24.48 16.98
C ALA A 149 -4.45 -24.82 16.12
N TYR A 150 -4.36 -24.27 14.92
CA TYR A 150 -3.22 -24.44 14.01
C TYR A 150 -1.93 -23.84 14.60
N LEU A 151 -2.00 -22.61 15.10
CA LEU A 151 -0.84 -21.92 15.68
C LEU A 151 -0.34 -22.60 16.95
N SER A 152 -1.24 -23.12 17.79
CA SER A 152 -0.86 -23.86 19.01
C SER A 152 -0.07 -25.14 18.72
N GLN A 153 -0.14 -25.66 17.49
CA GLN A 153 0.63 -26.82 17.02
C GLN A 153 1.84 -26.42 16.17
N THR A 154 2.02 -25.14 15.89
CA THR A 154 3.09 -24.63 15.03
C THR A 154 4.27 -24.18 15.87
N ASP A 155 5.46 -24.70 15.55
CA ASP A 155 6.69 -24.34 16.23
C ASP A 155 6.92 -22.83 16.26
N GLY A 156 7.31 -22.34 17.43
CA GLY A 156 7.60 -20.92 17.66
C GLY A 156 6.40 -20.10 18.14
N TYR A 157 5.15 -20.56 18.02
CA TYR A 157 4.00 -19.86 18.58
C TYR A 157 3.66 -20.38 19.98
N ASN A 158 3.27 -19.46 20.87
CA ASN A 158 2.58 -19.78 22.11
C ASN A 158 1.27 -18.98 22.14
N CYS A 159 0.15 -19.70 22.25
CA CYS A 159 -1.19 -19.15 22.28
C CYS A 159 -1.85 -19.27 23.67
N ASP A 160 -1.18 -19.73 24.73
CA ASP A 160 -1.80 -20.07 26.02
C ASP A 160 -2.57 -18.92 26.69
N ARG A 161 -2.22 -17.68 26.34
CA ARG A 161 -2.77 -16.45 26.92
C ARG A 161 -3.52 -15.59 25.91
N TRP A 162 -3.93 -16.17 24.78
CA TRP A 162 -4.62 -15.42 23.75
C TRP A 162 -5.94 -14.84 24.27
N TYR A 163 -6.33 -13.69 23.74
CA TYR A 163 -7.62 -13.05 24.03
C TYR A 163 -8.10 -12.24 22.82
N GLU A 164 -9.41 -12.00 22.74
CA GLU A 164 -10.00 -11.15 21.71
C GLU A 164 -9.83 -9.68 22.06
N GLN A 165 -9.08 -8.94 21.24
CA GLN A 165 -9.00 -7.47 21.33
C GLN A 165 -10.19 -6.81 20.63
N SER A 166 -10.61 -7.39 19.51
CA SER A 166 -11.82 -7.03 18.78
C SER A 166 -12.36 -8.26 18.03
N THR A 167 -13.44 -8.09 17.27
CA THR A 167 -14.09 -9.18 16.51
C THR A 167 -13.11 -10.00 15.67
N THR A 168 -12.16 -9.34 15.00
CA THR A 168 -11.21 -9.94 14.07
C THR A 168 -9.75 -9.73 14.47
N VAL A 169 -9.48 -9.18 15.66
CA VAL A 169 -8.11 -8.97 16.17
C VAL A 169 -7.93 -9.69 17.49
N ILE A 170 -6.88 -10.50 17.57
CA ILE A 170 -6.52 -11.26 18.77
C ILE A 170 -5.12 -10.87 19.25
N GLY A 171 -4.97 -10.77 20.56
CA GLY A 171 -3.71 -10.48 21.24
C GLY A 171 -3.31 -11.61 22.19
N GLY A 172 -2.22 -11.42 22.93
CA GLY A 172 -1.75 -12.39 23.93
C GLY A 172 -1.02 -13.60 23.35
N ILE A 173 -0.67 -13.55 22.07
CA ILE A 173 0.13 -14.57 21.37
C ILE A 173 1.58 -14.12 21.35
N THR A 174 2.50 -15.06 21.52
CA THR A 174 3.93 -14.79 21.30
C THR A 174 4.48 -15.69 20.22
N LYS A 175 5.36 -15.14 19.38
CA LYS A 175 6.12 -15.88 18.38
C LYS A 175 7.62 -15.73 18.66
N ASN A 176 8.30 -16.84 18.96
CA ASN A 176 9.70 -16.86 19.40
C ASN A 176 9.94 -15.89 20.58
N ASP A 177 9.11 -16.01 21.61
CA ASP A 177 9.11 -15.17 22.82
C ASP A 177 8.83 -13.67 22.60
N ARG A 178 8.42 -13.26 21.39
CA ARG A 178 8.02 -11.88 21.09
C ARG A 178 6.51 -11.76 20.99
N PRO A 179 5.88 -10.80 21.68
CA PRO A 179 4.46 -10.53 21.51
C PRO A 179 4.14 -10.22 20.05
N ILE A 180 3.08 -10.83 19.54
CA ILE A 180 2.51 -10.52 18.24
C ILE A 180 0.99 -10.31 18.37
N THR A 181 0.45 -9.52 17.46
CA THR A 181 -0.99 -9.38 17.25
C THR A 181 -1.38 -10.17 16.00
N ILE A 182 -2.57 -10.78 16.01
CA ILE A 182 -3.07 -11.50 14.84
C ILE A 182 -4.40 -10.89 14.40
N VAL A 183 -4.47 -10.55 13.12
CA VAL A 183 -5.73 -10.21 12.45
C VAL A 183 -6.26 -11.47 11.78
N VAL A 184 -7.47 -11.89 12.14
CA VAL A 184 -8.12 -13.12 11.67
C VAL A 184 -9.20 -12.78 10.65
N ARG A 185 -9.14 -13.43 9.49
CA ARG A 185 -10.15 -13.25 8.43
C ARG A 185 -10.59 -14.58 7.80
N PRO A 186 -11.90 -14.90 7.76
CA PRO A 186 -12.38 -16.02 6.95
C PRO A 186 -12.15 -15.73 5.46
N SER A 187 -11.63 -16.72 4.74
CA SER A 187 -11.34 -16.68 3.30
C SER A 187 -12.17 -17.70 2.49
N ASP A 188 -13.25 -18.23 3.08
CA ASP A 188 -14.21 -19.17 2.46
C ASP A 188 -14.69 -18.76 1.06
N ARG A 189 -14.68 -17.46 0.78
CA ARG A 189 -15.25 -16.85 -0.42
C ARG A 189 -14.16 -16.31 -1.36
N GLY A 190 -12.94 -16.83 -1.24
CA GLY A 190 -11.81 -16.53 -2.13
C GLY A 190 -11.24 -15.11 -2.02
N GLN A 191 -11.90 -14.22 -1.28
CA GLN A 191 -11.51 -12.82 -1.10
C GLN A 191 -11.77 -12.38 0.33
N VAL A 192 -10.89 -11.51 0.83
CA VAL A 192 -11.02 -10.84 2.13
C VAL A 192 -11.06 -9.33 1.90
N ILE A 193 -11.99 -8.64 2.55
CA ILE A 193 -12.11 -7.17 2.51
C ILE A 193 -11.96 -6.62 3.93
N LEU A 194 -10.81 -5.99 4.20
CA LEU A 194 -10.57 -5.33 5.49
C LEU A 194 -11.56 -4.16 5.67
N PHE A 195 -12.10 -4.05 6.88
CA PHE A 195 -13.21 -3.15 7.18
C PHE A 195 -13.08 -2.50 8.56
N TYR A 196 -12.75 -3.28 9.58
CA TYR A 196 -12.71 -2.79 10.95
C TYR A 196 -11.50 -1.87 11.14
N LYS A 197 -11.70 -0.75 11.84
CA LYS A 197 -10.60 0.19 12.11
C LYS A 197 -9.47 -0.52 12.85
N GLU A 198 -9.82 -1.39 13.80
CA GLU A 198 -8.91 -2.17 14.61
C GLU A 198 -8.03 -3.10 13.77
N GLU A 199 -8.51 -3.58 12.61
CA GLU A 199 -7.70 -4.35 11.67
C GLU A 199 -6.59 -3.50 11.06
N PHE A 200 -6.93 -2.28 10.62
CA PHE A 200 -5.95 -1.35 10.04
C PHE A 200 -4.96 -0.89 11.12
N ASP A 201 -5.46 -0.45 12.27
CA ASP A 201 -4.63 -0.02 13.41
C ASP A 201 -3.64 -1.12 13.82
N ALA A 202 -4.05 -2.40 13.81
CA ALA A 202 -3.15 -3.51 14.10
C ALA A 202 -2.11 -3.73 12.99
N LEU A 203 -2.53 -3.73 11.71
CA LEU A 203 -1.66 -4.04 10.57
C LEU A 203 -0.60 -2.97 10.27
N GLU A 204 -0.69 -1.79 10.89
CA GLU A 204 0.36 -0.77 10.84
C GLU A 204 1.64 -1.22 11.58
N TYR A 205 1.54 -2.15 12.54
CA TYR A 205 2.68 -2.60 13.33
C TYR A 205 3.37 -3.81 12.69
N PRO A 206 4.72 -3.85 12.67
CA PRO A 206 5.47 -4.97 12.11
C PRO A 206 5.30 -6.27 12.90
N GLU A 207 4.91 -6.19 14.18
CA GLU A 207 4.58 -7.32 15.04
C GLU A 207 3.13 -7.81 14.88
N THR A 208 2.50 -7.54 13.73
CA THR A 208 1.16 -8.02 13.40
C THR A 208 1.16 -8.96 12.20
N GLU A 209 0.41 -10.05 12.30
CA GLU A 209 0.22 -11.01 11.20
C GLU A 209 -1.25 -11.08 10.77
N LEU A 210 -1.48 -11.02 9.46
CA LEU A 210 -2.78 -11.28 8.87
C LEU A 210 -2.92 -12.77 8.57
N TRP A 211 -3.81 -13.45 9.27
CA TRP A 211 -4.11 -14.87 9.08
C TRP A 211 -5.50 -15.07 8.49
N VAL A 212 -5.60 -16.04 7.58
CA VAL A 212 -6.86 -16.44 6.97
C VAL A 212 -7.19 -17.91 7.17
N ASP A 213 -8.48 -18.22 7.22
CA ASP A 213 -9.03 -19.57 7.34
C ASP A 213 -10.19 -19.78 6.35
N ASN A 214 -10.22 -20.91 5.64
CA ASN A 214 -11.34 -21.32 4.80
C ASN A 214 -11.90 -22.70 5.17
N ASP A 215 -11.79 -23.11 6.44
CA ASP A 215 -12.10 -24.45 6.96
C ASP A 215 -11.14 -25.57 6.50
N ILE A 216 -10.45 -25.38 5.38
CA ILE A 216 -9.51 -26.37 4.82
C ILE A 216 -8.07 -26.03 5.17
N ARG A 217 -7.72 -24.74 5.15
CA ARG A 217 -6.36 -24.25 5.36
C ARG A 217 -6.33 -22.98 6.20
N GLN A 218 -5.32 -22.89 7.05
CA GLN A 218 -4.96 -21.71 7.82
C GLN A 218 -3.63 -21.19 7.30
N GLU A 219 -3.58 -19.94 6.85
CA GLU A 219 -2.38 -19.39 6.22
C GLU A 219 -2.18 -17.91 6.54
N ILE A 220 -0.92 -17.51 6.60
CA ILE A 220 -0.53 -16.10 6.69
C ILE A 220 -0.60 -15.43 5.32
N ILE A 221 -1.18 -14.24 5.28
CA ILE A 221 -1.16 -13.34 4.13
C ILE A 221 -0.04 -12.33 4.34
N THR A 222 1.05 -12.50 3.59
CA THR A 222 2.20 -11.58 3.62
C THR A 222 2.04 -10.48 2.58
N LEU A 223 2.67 -9.32 2.81
CA LEU A 223 2.73 -8.24 1.83
C LEU A 223 3.25 -8.75 0.47
N GLY A 224 4.29 -9.58 0.45
CA GLY A 224 4.83 -10.15 -0.79
C GLY A 224 3.79 -10.97 -1.57
N ARG A 225 2.92 -11.72 -0.87
CA ARG A 225 1.80 -12.45 -1.50
C ARG A 225 0.76 -11.50 -2.06
N VAL A 226 0.43 -10.43 -1.34
CA VAL A 226 -0.49 -9.38 -1.80
C VAL A 226 0.07 -8.72 -3.06
N LEU A 227 1.32 -8.24 -3.05
CA LEU A 227 1.95 -7.59 -4.20
C LEU A 227 1.97 -8.50 -5.44
N LYS A 228 2.34 -9.78 -5.25
CA LYS A 228 2.38 -10.77 -6.34
C LYS A 228 1.00 -11.04 -6.93
N ASN A 229 -0.03 -11.20 -6.08
CA ASN A 229 -1.37 -11.58 -6.53
C ASN A 229 -2.15 -10.40 -7.12
N THR A 230 -1.94 -9.19 -6.60
CA THR A 230 -2.64 -7.98 -7.06
C THR A 230 -1.93 -7.27 -8.21
N GLY A 231 -0.65 -7.58 -8.45
CA GLY A 231 0.19 -6.87 -9.42
C GLY A 231 0.57 -5.45 -8.99
N ILE A 232 0.31 -5.07 -7.73
CA ILE A 232 0.75 -3.79 -7.18
C ILE A 232 2.28 -3.72 -7.21
N ASN A 233 2.81 -2.79 -8.00
CA ASN A 233 4.24 -2.56 -8.19
C ASN A 233 4.66 -1.11 -7.90
N ARG A 234 3.71 -0.28 -7.43
CA ARG A 234 3.94 1.10 -7.01
C ARG A 234 3.31 1.30 -5.64
N ILE A 235 4.14 1.53 -4.62
CA ILE A 235 3.71 1.79 -3.25
C ILE A 235 4.05 3.25 -2.93
N PRO A 236 3.07 4.13 -2.67
CA PRO A 236 3.35 5.47 -2.19
C PRO A 236 3.87 5.40 -0.75
N LEU A 237 4.90 6.20 -0.44
CA LEU A 237 5.49 6.35 0.89
C LEU A 237 5.35 7.80 1.36
#